data_AF-A0A3L7XY31-F1
#
_entry.id   AF-A0A3L7XY31-F1
#
_cell.length_a   1.000
_cell.length_b   1.000
_cell.length_c   1.000
_cell.angle_alpha   90.00
_cell.angle_beta   90.00
_cell.angle_gamma   90.00
#
_symmetry.space_group_name_H-M   'P 1'
#
loop_
_entity.id
_entity.type
_entity.pdbx_description
1 polymer ?
#
loop_
_entity_poly.entity_id
_entity_poly.type
_entity_poly.pdbx_seq_one_letter_code
_entity_poly.pdbx_strand_id
1 'polypeptide(L)'
;MSALRTGPAGPNATKSPQPHSVYLHVPFCAVRCAYCDFNTYAGLEALMPEYVSALCREVELVGASAPEKLLVHTVFLGGGTPSLLPVSAVKKILDAVNTAFELLPDCELTLEANPGTVDFEQLAGLRAAGINRISFGVQSANAHELQLLDRLHTFAQAQTAVHNARRAGFARLSLDVMFGLPYQTLPEWQHTLHAVLALNPDHLSVYALILEHGTPMQAAVTKGQLPLPDSDLAADMYEWASATLTQNGWVQYEISNWARPPTAPHSPTQECRHNLQYWRNLPYLGFGAGAHGFAGGARYSNALAPQAFIKRMRAARPSAFPASAACVQRTEVSAAVEMSDTMLMGMRLTHEGVSARNFESRFGTSLEAQFGAKLRALQARGLVDWTGERARITPGGRLLANMVFTEFI
;
A
#
# COMPACT_ATOMS: atom_id res chain seq x y z
N MET A 1 13.23 -54.97 3.02
CA MET A 1 11.81 -54.64 3.24
C MET A 1 11.75 -53.62 4.37
N SER A 2 11.82 -52.33 4.03
CA SER A 2 11.75 -51.22 4.99
C SER A 2 10.46 -50.46 4.68
N ALA A 3 9.50 -50.54 5.61
CA ALA A 3 8.22 -49.87 5.51
C ALA A 3 8.36 -48.43 6.03
N LEU A 4 8.38 -47.47 5.11
CA LEU A 4 8.24 -46.05 5.41
C LEU A 4 6.81 -45.78 5.89
N ARG A 5 6.68 -45.35 7.16
CA ARG A 5 5.43 -44.86 7.74
C ARG A 5 5.19 -43.44 7.24
N THR A 6 4.19 -43.27 6.37
CA THR A 6 3.59 -41.98 6.05
C THR A 6 2.68 -41.56 7.21
N GLY A 7 2.94 -40.38 7.79
CA GLY A 7 2.02 -39.75 8.74
C GLY A 7 0.75 -39.26 8.03
N PRO A 8 -0.41 -39.21 8.72
CA PRO A 8 -1.66 -38.84 8.08
C PRO A 8 -1.67 -37.34 7.74
N ALA A 9 -2.03 -37.04 6.50
CA ALA A 9 -2.43 -35.69 6.09
C ALA A 9 -3.68 -35.29 6.88
N GLY A 10 -3.62 -34.14 7.57
CA GLY A 10 -4.75 -33.58 8.31
C GLY A 10 -5.93 -33.23 7.38
N PRO A 11 -7.16 -33.16 7.91
CA PRO A 11 -8.36 -33.02 7.11
C PRO A 11 -8.39 -31.67 6.39
N ASN A 12 -8.47 -31.72 5.05
CA ASN A 12 -8.82 -30.62 4.17
C ASN A 12 -10.20 -30.08 4.54
N ALA A 13 -10.24 -29.09 5.44
CA ALA A 13 -11.31 -28.10 5.39
C ALA A 13 -11.16 -27.41 4.03
N THR A 14 -12.15 -27.54 3.15
CA THR A 14 -12.21 -26.83 1.88
C THR A 14 -12.30 -25.33 2.16
N LYS A 15 -11.14 -24.71 2.43
CA LYS A 15 -10.98 -23.26 2.51
C LYS A 15 -11.42 -22.74 1.14
N SER A 16 -12.48 -21.94 1.12
CA SER A 16 -12.81 -21.13 -0.05
C SER A 16 -11.53 -20.46 -0.55
N PRO A 17 -11.23 -20.49 -1.86
CA PRO A 17 -9.98 -19.96 -2.38
C PRO A 17 -9.82 -18.49 -1.93
N GLN A 18 -8.73 -18.22 -1.22
CA GLN A 18 -8.46 -16.88 -0.71
C GLN A 18 -8.07 -15.98 -1.88
N PRO A 19 -8.77 -14.85 -2.11
CA PRO A 19 -8.46 -14.00 -3.24
C PRO A 19 -7.13 -13.28 -3.02
N HIS A 20 -6.44 -13.02 -4.12
CA HIS A 20 -5.15 -12.34 -4.17
C HIS A 20 -5.33 -10.86 -4.51
N SER A 21 -4.34 -10.05 -4.15
CA SER A 21 -4.19 -8.70 -4.65
C SER A 21 -3.05 -8.62 -5.68
N VAL A 22 -3.20 -7.75 -6.67
CA VAL A 22 -2.18 -7.51 -7.71
C VAL A 22 -1.64 -6.09 -7.55
N TYR A 23 -0.33 -5.96 -7.40
CA TYR A 23 0.39 -4.69 -7.41
C TYR A 23 1.20 -4.55 -8.70
N LEU A 24 1.01 -3.43 -9.39
CA LEU A 24 1.69 -3.10 -10.65
C LEU A 24 2.54 -1.85 -10.40
N HIS A 25 3.85 -2.04 -10.34
CA HIS A 25 4.77 -0.93 -10.14
C HIS A 25 5.00 -0.17 -11.45
N VAL A 26 4.77 1.14 -11.45
CA VAL A 26 5.07 2.05 -12.56
C VAL A 26 6.17 3.02 -12.09
N PRO A 27 7.43 2.84 -12.50
CA PRO A 27 8.58 3.49 -11.87
C PRO A 27 8.87 4.91 -12.40
N PHE A 28 8.02 5.45 -13.29
CA PHE A 28 8.30 6.72 -13.98
C PHE A 28 7.73 7.91 -13.21
N CYS A 29 8.53 8.96 -13.05
CA CYS A 29 8.09 10.25 -12.50
C CYS A 29 8.57 11.39 -13.39
N ALA A 30 7.85 12.51 -13.43
CA ALA A 30 8.35 13.71 -14.11
C ALA A 30 9.54 14.32 -13.34
N VAL A 31 9.46 14.30 -12.01
CA VAL A 31 10.50 14.74 -11.08
C VAL A 31 10.52 13.79 -9.88
N ARG A 32 11.71 13.53 -9.33
CA ARG A 32 11.85 12.80 -8.07
C ARG A 32 11.73 13.77 -6.89
N CYS A 33 10.70 13.60 -6.07
CA CYS A 33 10.47 14.45 -4.89
C CYS A 33 11.59 14.31 -3.85
N ALA A 34 11.90 15.38 -3.12
CA ALA A 34 13.04 15.45 -2.19
C ALA A 34 13.02 14.36 -1.08
N TYR A 35 11.83 13.93 -0.69
CA TYR A 35 11.60 12.96 0.39
C TYR A 35 11.39 11.52 -0.11
N CYS A 36 11.24 11.31 -1.42
CA CYS A 36 10.74 10.06 -1.97
C CYS A 36 11.84 8.98 -2.05
N ASP A 37 11.61 7.88 -1.36
CA ASP A 37 12.43 6.67 -1.32
C ASP A 37 11.94 5.56 -2.27
N PHE A 38 10.76 5.73 -2.87
CA PHE A 38 10.22 4.77 -3.82
C PHE A 38 11.15 4.57 -5.03
N ASN A 39 11.08 3.37 -5.60
CA ASN A 39 11.83 2.97 -6.80
C ASN A 39 11.37 3.74 -8.05
N THR A 40 11.80 5.00 -8.15
CA THR A 40 11.30 5.97 -9.13
C THR A 40 12.43 6.58 -9.95
N TYR A 41 12.11 6.91 -11.20
CA TYR A 41 13.07 7.39 -12.19
C TYR A 41 12.45 8.54 -12.99
N ALA A 42 13.14 9.68 -12.98
CA ALA A 42 12.83 10.82 -13.82
C ALA A 42 13.62 10.79 -15.12
N GLY A 43 13.02 11.30 -16.21
CA GLY A 43 13.68 11.38 -17.53
C GLY A 43 13.79 10.05 -18.27
N LEU A 44 13.03 9.02 -17.86
CA LEU A 44 13.00 7.69 -18.49
C LEU A 44 11.67 7.37 -19.19
N GLU A 45 10.83 8.37 -19.44
CA GLU A 45 9.49 8.23 -20.03
C GLU A 45 9.53 7.58 -21.42
N ALA A 46 10.62 7.76 -22.18
CA ALA A 46 10.83 7.10 -23.47
C ALA A 46 10.81 5.56 -23.39
N LEU A 47 11.05 4.98 -22.21
CA LEU A 47 10.99 3.53 -21.99
C LEU A 47 9.58 3.01 -21.74
N MET A 48 8.58 3.88 -21.52
CA MET A 48 7.22 3.45 -21.17
C MET A 48 6.61 2.41 -22.13
N PRO A 49 6.71 2.53 -23.47
CA PRO A 49 6.10 1.55 -24.37
C PRO A 49 6.71 0.14 -24.24
N GLU A 50 8.04 0.06 -24.13
CA GLU A 50 8.75 -1.20 -23.89
C GLU A 50 8.47 -1.76 -22.49
N TYR A 51 8.43 -0.88 -21.49
CA TYR A 51 8.12 -1.24 -20.11
C TYR A 51 6.72 -1.82 -19.97
N VAL A 52 5.71 -1.17 -20.54
CA VAL A 52 4.32 -1.65 -20.53
C VAL A 52 4.22 -3.02 -21.19
N SER A 53 4.92 -3.23 -22.31
CA SER A 53 4.94 -4.53 -22.98
C SER A 53 5.63 -5.61 -22.15
N ALA A 54 6.73 -5.28 -21.48
CA ALA A 54 7.41 -6.17 -20.54
C ALA A 54 6.55 -6.51 -19.32
N LEU A 55 5.81 -5.54 -18.79
CA LEU A 55 4.91 -5.70 -17.64
C LEU A 55 3.73 -6.63 -17.99
N CYS A 56 3.05 -6.39 -19.12
CA CYS A 56 1.99 -7.30 -19.60
C CYS A 56 2.53 -8.73 -19.77
N ARG A 57 3.72 -8.86 -20.37
CA ARG A 57 4.35 -10.17 -20.56
C ARG A 57 4.65 -10.88 -19.24
N GLU A 58 5.06 -10.13 -18.22
CA GLU A 58 5.30 -10.67 -16.88
C GLU A 58 4.01 -11.22 -16.26
N VAL A 59 2.95 -10.41 -16.29
CA VAL A 59 1.62 -10.79 -15.80
C VAL A 59 1.12 -12.07 -16.45
N GLU A 60 1.22 -12.16 -17.78
CA GLU A 60 0.84 -13.35 -18.55
C GLU A 60 1.65 -14.60 -18.15
N LEU A 61 2.97 -14.46 -18.03
CA LEU A 61 3.86 -15.57 -17.68
C LEU A 61 3.59 -16.10 -16.28
N VAL A 62 3.42 -15.20 -15.30
CA VAL A 62 3.14 -15.60 -13.92
C VAL A 62 1.74 -16.19 -13.81
N GLY A 63 0.73 -15.58 -14.45
CA GLY A 63 -0.63 -16.13 -14.50
C GLY A 63 -0.68 -17.53 -15.10
N ALA A 64 0.05 -17.78 -16.20
CA ALA A 64 0.15 -19.09 -16.82
C ALA A 64 0.93 -20.13 -15.99
N SER A 65 1.79 -19.68 -15.07
CA SER A 65 2.55 -20.55 -14.17
C SER A 65 1.82 -20.90 -12.87
N ALA A 66 0.73 -20.19 -12.56
CA ALA A 66 -0.06 -20.43 -11.37
C ALA A 66 -0.68 -21.84 -11.41
N PRO A 67 -0.80 -22.53 -10.26
CA PRO A 67 -1.35 -23.88 -10.20
C PRO A 67 -2.82 -23.95 -10.65
N GLU A 68 -3.54 -22.85 -10.48
CA GLU A 68 -4.93 -22.64 -10.91
C GLU A 68 -5.13 -21.17 -11.28
N LYS A 69 -6.26 -20.86 -11.92
CA LYS A 69 -6.60 -19.47 -12.24
C LYS A 69 -6.98 -18.74 -10.95
N LEU A 70 -6.10 -17.86 -10.49
CA LEU A 70 -6.25 -17.19 -9.20
C LEU A 70 -7.37 -16.14 -9.24
N LEU A 71 -8.17 -16.10 -8.17
CA LEU A 71 -9.14 -15.03 -7.93
C LEU A 71 -8.41 -13.77 -7.48
N VAL A 72 -8.73 -12.63 -8.10
CA VAL A 72 -8.15 -11.32 -7.79
C VAL A 72 -9.26 -10.34 -7.40
N HIS A 73 -9.13 -9.75 -6.21
CA HIS A 73 -10.12 -8.81 -5.68
C HIS A 73 -9.63 -7.36 -5.63
N THR A 74 -8.33 -7.12 -5.85
CA THR A 74 -7.78 -5.77 -6.05
C THR A 74 -6.66 -5.77 -7.09
N VAL A 75 -6.56 -4.67 -7.83
CA VAL A 75 -5.41 -4.32 -8.66
C VAL A 75 -5.01 -2.89 -8.32
N PHE A 76 -3.75 -2.68 -8.01
CA PHE A 76 -3.23 -1.37 -7.60
C PHE A 76 -2.05 -0.97 -8.49
N LEU A 77 -2.19 0.15 -9.19
CA LEU A 77 -1.11 0.77 -9.94
C LEU A 77 -0.51 1.86 -9.07
N GLY A 78 0.75 1.68 -8.67
CA GLY A 78 1.48 2.61 -7.80
C GLY A 78 2.96 2.72 -8.16
N GLY A 79 3.73 3.37 -7.29
CA GLY A 79 5.20 3.46 -7.42
C GLY A 79 5.65 4.89 -7.67
N GLY A 80 6.00 5.20 -8.91
CA GLY A 80 6.25 6.57 -9.34
C GLY A 80 4.95 7.32 -9.58
N THR A 81 4.67 7.61 -10.84
CA THR A 81 3.45 8.31 -11.23
C THR A 81 2.72 7.49 -12.30
N PRO A 82 1.91 6.48 -11.91
CA PRO A 82 1.10 5.70 -12.85
C PRO A 82 0.24 6.54 -13.79
N SER A 83 -0.23 7.71 -13.31
CA SER A 83 -0.96 8.68 -14.14
C SER A 83 -0.14 9.33 -15.27
N LEU A 84 1.16 9.09 -15.39
CA LEU A 84 1.93 9.49 -16.59
C LEU A 84 1.72 8.52 -17.76
N LEU A 85 1.25 7.30 -17.50
CA LEU A 85 0.95 6.37 -18.57
C LEU A 85 -0.24 6.87 -19.40
N PRO A 86 -0.17 6.78 -20.74
CA PRO A 86 -1.33 6.98 -21.58
C PRO A 86 -2.47 6.03 -21.19
N VAL A 87 -3.72 6.48 -21.31
CA VAL A 87 -4.91 5.67 -20.98
C VAL A 87 -4.90 4.32 -21.70
N SER A 88 -4.44 4.29 -22.96
CA SER A 88 -4.30 3.05 -23.74
C SER A 88 -3.30 2.06 -23.14
N ALA A 89 -2.22 2.54 -22.53
CA ALA A 89 -1.24 1.71 -21.84
C ALA A 89 -1.82 1.13 -20.54
N VAL A 90 -2.52 1.95 -19.75
CA VAL A 90 -3.22 1.47 -18.54
C VAL A 90 -4.25 0.40 -18.92
N LYS A 91 -5.07 0.65 -19.95
CA LYS A 91 -6.03 -0.35 -20.45
C LYS A 91 -5.35 -1.65 -20.86
N LYS A 92 -4.25 -1.59 -21.61
CA LYS A 92 -3.49 -2.77 -22.04
C LYS A 92 -2.99 -3.59 -20.85
N ILE A 93 -2.54 -2.93 -19.78
CA ILE A 93 -2.10 -3.61 -18.55
C ILE A 93 -3.29 -4.30 -17.87
N LEU A 94 -4.42 -3.60 -17.69
CA LEU A 94 -5.61 -4.18 -17.08
C LEU A 94 -6.17 -5.36 -17.88
N ASP A 95 -6.16 -5.27 -19.22
CA ASP A 95 -6.58 -6.37 -20.09
C ASP A 95 -5.67 -7.60 -19.90
N ALA A 96 -4.35 -7.40 -19.74
CA ALA A 96 -3.41 -8.50 -19.46
C ALA A 96 -3.69 -9.16 -18.10
N VAL A 97 -3.96 -8.36 -17.05
CA VAL A 97 -4.34 -8.87 -15.72
C VAL A 97 -5.66 -9.64 -15.79
N ASN A 98 -6.67 -9.12 -16.49
CA ASN A 98 -7.96 -9.79 -16.68
C ASN A 98 -7.87 -11.08 -17.51
N THR A 99 -6.88 -11.16 -18.41
CA THR A 99 -6.62 -12.39 -19.16
C THR A 99 -5.94 -13.45 -18.28
N ALA A 100 -4.94 -13.03 -17.51
CA ALA A 100 -4.11 -13.89 -16.68
C ALA A 100 -4.82 -14.41 -15.42
N PHE A 101 -5.73 -13.64 -14.85
CA PHE A 101 -6.39 -13.93 -13.57
C PHE A 101 -7.91 -13.83 -13.68
N GLU A 102 -8.62 -14.27 -12.66
CA GLU A 102 -10.07 -14.10 -12.56
C GLU A 102 -10.39 -12.94 -11.63
N LEU A 103 -10.79 -11.80 -12.20
CA LEU A 103 -11.13 -10.61 -11.43
C LEU A 103 -12.55 -10.76 -10.88
N LEU A 104 -12.70 -10.58 -9.57
CA LEU A 104 -14.02 -10.59 -8.96
C LEU A 104 -14.88 -9.42 -9.47
N PRO A 105 -16.21 -9.57 -9.54
CA PRO A 105 -17.10 -8.54 -10.08
C PRO A 105 -16.97 -7.17 -9.39
N ASP A 106 -16.64 -7.17 -8.10
CA ASP A 106 -16.47 -5.99 -7.26
C ASP A 106 -14.99 -5.56 -7.10
N CYS A 107 -14.09 -6.06 -7.96
CA CYS A 107 -12.64 -5.84 -7.84
C CYS A 107 -12.31 -4.34 -7.74
N GLU A 108 -11.50 -4.00 -6.73
CA GLU A 108 -11.00 -2.64 -6.55
C GLU A 108 -9.82 -2.38 -7.49
N LEU A 109 -9.99 -1.47 -8.44
CA LEU A 109 -8.97 -1.08 -9.41
C LEU A 109 -8.50 0.34 -9.05
N THR A 110 -7.38 0.42 -8.33
CA THR A 110 -6.80 1.68 -7.83
C THR A 110 -5.66 2.15 -8.71
N LEU A 111 -5.60 3.46 -8.94
CA LEU A 111 -4.47 4.13 -9.58
C LEU A 111 -4.00 5.32 -8.74
N GLU A 112 -2.70 5.39 -8.46
CA GLU A 112 -2.06 6.58 -7.89
C GLU A 112 -1.79 7.64 -8.96
N ALA A 113 -2.10 8.89 -8.62
CA ALA A 113 -1.94 10.02 -9.51
C ALA A 113 -1.31 11.23 -8.80
N ASN A 114 -0.50 11.98 -9.55
CA ASN A 114 -0.08 13.31 -9.11
C ASN A 114 -1.11 14.32 -9.63
N PRO A 115 -1.70 15.18 -8.77
CA PRO A 115 -2.68 16.18 -9.22
C PRO A 115 -2.21 17.09 -10.35
N GLY A 116 -0.89 17.39 -10.41
CA GLY A 116 -0.31 18.23 -11.45
C GLY A 116 -0.16 17.56 -12.81
N THR A 117 -0.48 16.27 -12.93
CA THR A 117 -0.23 15.46 -14.14
C THR A 117 -1.50 14.93 -14.79
N VAL A 118 -2.68 15.32 -14.31
CA VAL A 118 -3.96 14.82 -14.82
C VAL A 118 -4.91 15.94 -15.20
N ASP A 119 -5.67 15.72 -16.26
CA ASP A 119 -6.81 16.55 -16.66
C ASP A 119 -8.11 15.73 -16.66
N PHE A 120 -9.22 16.39 -17.02
CA PHE A 120 -10.53 15.73 -17.08
C PHE A 120 -10.57 14.59 -18.10
N GLU A 121 -10.02 14.78 -19.31
CA GLU A 121 -10.09 13.79 -20.39
C GLU A 121 -9.31 12.52 -20.02
N GLN A 122 -8.13 12.69 -19.41
CA GLN A 122 -7.35 11.57 -18.90
C GLN A 122 -8.10 10.82 -17.80
N LEU A 123 -8.68 11.53 -16.82
CA LEU A 123 -9.44 10.92 -15.74
C LEU A 123 -10.69 10.17 -16.24
N ALA A 124 -11.42 10.76 -17.19
CA ALA A 124 -12.56 10.12 -17.83
C ALA A 124 -12.12 8.85 -18.60
N GLY A 125 -11.00 8.93 -19.33
CA GLY A 125 -10.40 7.79 -20.01
C GLY A 125 -9.97 6.68 -19.06
N LEU A 126 -9.34 7.00 -17.93
CA LEU A 126 -8.95 6.04 -16.89
C LEU A 126 -10.18 5.36 -16.27
N ARG A 127 -11.25 6.12 -16.00
CA ARG A 127 -12.52 5.56 -15.51
C ARG A 127 -13.11 4.59 -16.52
N ALA A 128 -13.15 4.97 -17.80
CA ALA A 128 -13.65 4.14 -18.89
C ALA A 128 -12.80 2.88 -19.12
N ALA A 129 -11.49 2.96 -18.87
CA ALA A 129 -10.58 1.80 -18.91
C ALA A 129 -10.80 0.80 -17.77
N GLY A 130 -11.55 1.17 -16.73
CA GLY A 130 -11.95 0.29 -15.62
C GLY A 130 -11.48 0.75 -14.24
N ILE A 131 -10.55 1.71 -14.14
CA ILE A 131 -10.12 2.25 -12.84
C ILE A 131 -11.34 2.76 -12.09
N ASN A 132 -11.49 2.36 -10.83
CA ASN A 132 -12.68 2.67 -10.04
C ASN A 132 -12.35 3.24 -8.65
N ARG A 133 -11.06 3.43 -8.36
CA ARG A 133 -10.53 4.18 -7.22
C ARG A 133 -9.30 4.98 -7.66
N ILE A 134 -9.16 6.20 -7.17
CA ILE A 134 -8.00 7.06 -7.45
C ILE A 134 -7.41 7.60 -6.16
N SER A 135 -6.07 7.61 -6.06
CA SER A 135 -5.35 8.24 -4.95
C SER A 135 -4.54 9.42 -5.45
N PHE A 136 -4.71 10.58 -4.82
CA PHE A 136 -3.93 11.78 -5.13
C PHE A 136 -2.96 12.09 -4.00
N GLY A 137 -1.67 12.10 -4.33
CA GLY A 137 -0.64 12.60 -3.42
C GLY A 137 -0.69 14.13 -3.32
N VAL A 138 -1.51 14.69 -2.42
CA VAL A 138 -1.65 16.15 -2.23
C VAL A 138 -0.51 16.70 -1.40
N GLN A 139 -0.12 15.96 -0.37
CA GLN A 139 0.91 16.24 0.64
C GLN A 139 0.60 17.43 1.53
N SER A 140 0.34 18.61 0.95
CA SER A 140 0.09 19.83 1.70
C SER A 140 -0.83 20.80 0.95
N ALA A 141 -1.53 21.67 1.70
CA ALA A 141 -2.20 22.84 1.16
C ALA A 141 -1.31 24.10 1.16
N ASN A 142 -0.17 24.06 1.84
CA ASN A 142 0.75 25.19 2.00
C ASN A 142 1.79 25.19 0.87
N ALA A 143 1.92 26.33 0.18
CA ALA A 143 2.79 26.44 -1.00
C ALA A 143 4.29 26.20 -0.68
N HIS A 144 4.77 26.69 0.47
CA HIS A 144 6.16 26.54 0.87
C HIS A 144 6.50 25.08 1.25
N GLU A 145 5.56 24.33 1.83
CA GLU A 145 5.72 22.90 2.10
C GLU A 145 5.77 22.09 0.79
N LEU A 146 4.91 22.42 -0.19
CA LEU A 146 4.94 21.79 -1.51
C LEU A 146 6.28 22.06 -2.22
N GLN A 147 6.80 23.28 -2.12
CA GLN A 147 8.12 23.63 -2.64
C GLN A 147 9.24 22.84 -1.94
N LEU A 148 9.21 22.75 -0.61
CA LEU A 148 10.17 21.98 0.19
C LEU A 148 10.19 20.48 -0.22
N LEU A 149 9.04 19.95 -0.62
CA LEU A 149 8.86 18.56 -1.03
C LEU A 149 9.16 18.32 -2.52
N ASP A 150 9.57 19.34 -3.29
CA ASP A 150 9.71 19.31 -4.76
C ASP A 150 8.43 18.83 -5.47
N ARG A 151 7.26 19.26 -4.98
CA ARG A 151 5.97 18.98 -5.62
C ARG A 151 5.72 19.97 -6.75
N LEU A 152 5.44 19.43 -7.94
CA LEU A 152 5.16 20.23 -9.15
C LEU A 152 3.74 20.82 -9.21
N HIS A 153 2.87 20.45 -8.26
CA HIS A 153 1.50 20.90 -8.21
C HIS A 153 1.30 21.94 -7.11
N THR A 154 0.36 22.85 -7.32
CA THR A 154 -0.20 23.74 -6.29
C THR A 154 -1.44 23.12 -5.67
N PHE A 155 -1.84 23.59 -4.48
CA PHE A 155 -3.09 23.13 -3.88
C PHE A 155 -4.31 23.39 -4.77
N ALA A 156 -4.36 24.51 -5.51
CA ALA A 156 -5.42 24.80 -6.47
C ALA A 156 -5.52 23.75 -7.61
N GLN A 157 -4.38 23.23 -8.07
CA GLN A 157 -4.37 22.11 -9.02
C GLN A 157 -4.89 20.82 -8.36
N ALA A 158 -4.60 20.58 -7.08
CA ALA A 158 -5.21 19.48 -6.33
C ALA A 158 -6.74 19.59 -6.25
N GLN A 159 -7.27 20.78 -5.96
CA GLN A 159 -8.72 21.02 -5.96
C GLN A 159 -9.34 20.73 -7.34
N THR A 160 -8.67 21.20 -8.41
CA THR A 160 -9.10 20.97 -9.79
C THR A 160 -9.09 19.49 -10.15
N ALA A 161 -8.04 18.75 -9.78
CA ALA A 161 -7.92 17.31 -10.02
C ALA A 161 -9.03 16.52 -9.29
N VAL A 162 -9.33 16.87 -8.03
CA VAL A 162 -10.44 16.25 -7.28
C VAL A 162 -11.77 16.53 -7.95
N HIS A 163 -12.04 17.78 -8.33
CA HIS A 163 -13.26 18.14 -9.03
C HIS A 163 -13.42 17.37 -10.36
N ASN A 164 -12.34 17.29 -11.15
CA ASN A 164 -12.34 16.55 -12.41
C ASN A 164 -12.53 15.05 -12.20
N ALA A 165 -11.93 14.46 -11.16
CA ALA A 165 -12.11 13.05 -10.84
C ALA A 165 -13.56 12.74 -10.45
N ARG A 166 -14.21 13.60 -9.66
CA ARG A 166 -15.64 13.48 -9.35
C ARG A 166 -16.49 13.59 -10.62
N ARG A 167 -16.23 14.58 -11.47
CA ARG A 167 -16.91 14.73 -12.78
C ARG A 167 -16.72 13.53 -13.70
N ALA A 168 -15.55 12.91 -13.68
CA ALA A 168 -15.24 11.71 -14.44
C ALA A 168 -15.93 10.43 -13.88
N GLY A 169 -16.58 10.52 -12.71
CA GLY A 169 -17.34 9.42 -12.12
C GLY A 169 -16.57 8.54 -11.15
N PHE A 170 -15.47 9.04 -10.56
CA PHE A 170 -14.79 8.35 -9.45
C PHE A 170 -15.58 8.51 -8.15
N ALA A 171 -16.16 7.39 -7.71
CA ALA A 171 -16.87 7.29 -6.42
C ALA A 171 -15.96 6.99 -5.23
N ARG A 172 -14.70 6.60 -5.48
CA ARG A 172 -13.69 6.32 -4.45
C ARG A 172 -12.44 7.15 -4.70
N LEU A 173 -12.22 8.13 -3.85
CA LEU A 173 -11.12 9.07 -3.96
C LEU A 173 -10.37 9.16 -2.62
N SER A 174 -9.07 8.88 -2.69
CA SER A 174 -8.12 9.05 -1.60
C SER A 174 -7.30 10.31 -1.79
N LEU A 175 -7.07 11.04 -0.70
CA LEU A 175 -6.10 12.14 -0.66
C LEU A 175 -5.01 11.80 0.35
N ASP A 176 -3.77 11.87 -0.09
CA ASP A 176 -2.61 11.58 0.75
C ASP A 176 -2.00 12.91 1.21
N VAL A 177 -1.81 13.06 2.52
CA VAL A 177 -1.29 14.26 3.20
C VAL A 177 -0.17 13.90 4.17
N MET A 178 0.79 14.80 4.31
CA MET A 178 1.99 14.56 5.10
C MET A 178 2.11 15.57 6.24
N PHE A 179 2.45 15.08 7.43
CA PHE A 179 2.76 15.90 8.60
C PHE A 179 4.20 15.66 9.10
N GLY A 180 4.69 16.51 10.00
CA GLY A 180 6.05 16.44 10.53
C GLY A 180 7.12 16.90 9.53
N LEU A 181 6.78 17.85 8.65
CA LEU A 181 7.75 18.42 7.70
C LEU A 181 8.71 19.41 8.40
N PRO A 182 9.95 19.61 7.88
CA PRO A 182 10.79 20.71 8.32
C PRO A 182 10.05 22.05 8.23
N TYR A 183 10.11 22.83 9.29
CA TYR A 183 9.43 24.13 9.47
C TYR A 183 7.90 24.10 9.57
N GLN A 184 7.23 22.97 9.35
CA GLN A 184 5.78 22.89 9.44
C GLN A 184 5.33 23.06 10.89
N THR A 185 4.45 24.03 11.10
CA THR A 185 3.85 24.30 12.40
C THR A 185 2.52 23.56 12.57
N LEU A 186 2.06 23.38 13.81
CA LEU A 186 0.75 22.79 14.07
C LEU A 186 -0.39 23.57 13.35
N PRO A 187 -0.47 24.92 13.39
CA PRO A 187 -1.50 25.65 12.64
C PRO A 187 -1.47 25.41 11.12
N GLU A 188 -0.30 25.25 10.51
CA GLU A 188 -0.17 24.97 9.07
C GLU A 188 -0.62 23.54 8.73
N TRP A 189 -0.30 22.58 9.60
CA TRP A 189 -0.84 21.23 9.50
C TRP A 189 -2.37 21.22 9.61
N GLN A 190 -2.92 21.94 10.59
CA GLN A 190 -4.37 22.09 10.77
C GLN A 190 -5.03 22.70 9.53
N HIS A 191 -4.42 23.74 8.96
CA HIS A 191 -4.87 24.35 7.72
C HIS A 191 -4.93 23.33 6.57
N THR A 192 -3.86 22.55 6.39
CA THR A 192 -3.80 21.50 5.36
C THR A 192 -4.92 20.47 5.55
N LEU A 193 -5.10 19.92 6.75
CA LEU A 193 -6.12 18.90 6.99
C LEU A 193 -7.54 19.45 6.75
N HIS A 194 -7.83 20.66 7.23
CA HIS A 194 -9.13 21.30 6.98
C HIS A 194 -9.38 21.56 5.49
N ALA A 195 -8.38 22.06 4.77
CA ALA A 195 -8.49 22.34 3.35
C ALA A 195 -8.73 21.06 2.53
N VAL A 196 -8.06 19.97 2.89
CA VAL A 196 -8.24 18.65 2.25
C VAL A 196 -9.59 18.04 2.57
N LEU A 197 -10.07 18.15 3.82
CA LEU A 197 -11.41 17.70 4.20
C LEU A 197 -12.52 18.45 3.44
N ALA A 198 -12.32 19.74 3.15
CA ALA A 198 -13.25 20.54 2.36
C ALA A 198 -13.42 20.04 0.91
N LEU A 199 -12.47 19.23 0.41
CA LEU A 199 -12.58 18.58 -0.91
C LEU A 199 -13.48 17.33 -0.90
N ASN A 200 -13.99 16.97 0.28
CA ASN A 200 -14.87 15.82 0.51
C ASN A 200 -14.32 14.49 -0.07
N PRO A 201 -13.11 14.06 0.35
CA PRO A 201 -12.59 12.75 -0.02
C PRO A 201 -13.39 11.61 0.65
N ASP A 202 -13.21 10.40 0.13
CA ASP A 202 -13.82 9.18 0.71
C ASP A 202 -12.83 8.45 1.64
N HIS A 203 -11.54 8.67 1.38
CA HIS A 203 -10.40 8.06 2.06
C HIS A 203 -9.29 9.11 2.26
N LEU A 204 -8.55 8.99 3.36
CA LEU A 204 -7.40 9.82 3.67
C LEU A 204 -6.22 8.95 4.07
N SER A 205 -5.07 9.20 3.44
CA SER A 205 -3.78 8.69 3.91
C SER A 205 -3.07 9.84 4.63
N VAL A 206 -2.90 9.73 5.94
CA VAL A 206 -2.25 10.74 6.79
C VAL A 206 -1.00 10.11 7.40
N TYR A 207 0.16 10.54 6.94
CA TYR A 207 1.43 9.91 7.31
C TYR A 207 2.50 10.93 7.67
N ALA A 208 3.38 10.55 8.60
CA ALA A 208 4.50 11.37 8.99
C ALA A 208 5.57 11.33 7.90
N LEU A 209 6.31 12.43 7.74
CA LEU A 209 7.59 12.39 7.03
C LEU A 209 8.53 11.41 7.73
N ILE A 210 9.09 10.50 6.95
CA ILE A 210 10.21 9.65 7.38
C ILE A 210 11.44 10.09 6.58
N LEU A 211 12.54 10.36 7.27
CA LEU A 211 13.81 10.72 6.62
C LEU A 211 14.52 9.47 6.13
N GLU A 212 14.18 9.07 4.91
CA GLU A 212 14.72 7.85 4.31
C GLU A 212 16.16 8.02 3.82
N HIS A 213 16.97 6.98 4.02
CA HIS A 213 18.38 6.99 3.66
C HIS A 213 18.56 7.17 2.15
N GLY A 214 19.44 8.09 1.75
CA GLY A 214 19.76 8.35 0.35
C GLY A 214 18.77 9.27 -0.37
N THR A 215 17.82 9.87 0.35
CA THR A 215 16.97 10.93 -0.18
C THR A 215 17.66 12.31 -0.13
N PRO A 216 17.37 13.22 -1.07
CA PRO A 216 17.86 14.60 -1.00
C PRO A 216 17.54 15.30 0.32
N MET A 217 16.33 15.07 0.88
CA MET A 217 15.91 15.67 2.13
C MET A 217 16.71 15.16 3.33
N GLN A 218 16.95 13.84 3.43
CA GLN A 218 17.80 13.28 4.49
C GLN A 218 19.22 13.86 4.43
N ALA A 219 19.77 14.05 3.23
CA ALA A 219 21.07 14.67 3.04
C ALA A 219 21.10 16.14 3.46
N ALA A 220 20.04 16.91 3.16
CA ALA A 220 19.92 18.31 3.57
C ALA A 220 19.81 18.47 5.09
N VAL A 221 19.02 17.62 5.76
CA VAL A 221 18.93 17.59 7.24
C VAL A 221 20.28 17.22 7.85
N THR A 222 20.94 16.18 7.34
CA THR A 222 22.25 15.74 7.86
C THR A 222 23.33 16.82 7.72
N LYS A 223 23.24 17.66 6.68
CA LYS A 223 24.15 18.79 6.45
C LYS A 223 23.76 20.06 7.23
N GLY A 224 22.69 20.03 8.02
CA GLY A 224 22.18 21.20 8.75
C GLY A 224 21.55 22.28 7.86
N GLN A 225 21.18 21.94 6.62
CA GLN A 225 20.51 22.85 5.68
C GLN A 225 19.00 22.91 5.94
N LEU A 226 18.43 21.84 6.48
CA LEU A 226 17.07 21.76 6.98
C LEU A 226 17.12 21.33 8.45
N PRO A 227 16.17 21.78 9.29
CA PRO A 227 16.07 21.30 10.66
C PRO A 227 15.68 19.82 10.66
N LEU A 228 16.11 19.11 11.70
CA LEU A 228 15.59 17.79 12.00
C LEU A 228 14.08 17.91 12.34
N PRO A 229 13.20 17.10 11.73
CA PRO A 229 11.80 17.04 12.14
C PRO A 229 11.66 16.75 13.63
N ASP A 230 10.78 17.49 14.29
CA ASP A 230 10.48 17.34 15.71
C ASP A 230 9.45 16.22 15.89
N SER A 231 9.86 15.13 16.57
CA SER A 231 9.00 13.98 16.81
C SER A 231 7.86 14.27 17.78
N ASP A 232 8.05 15.17 18.74
CA ASP A 232 7.02 15.53 19.71
C ASP A 232 5.94 16.37 19.03
N LEU A 233 6.35 17.33 18.20
CA LEU A 233 5.42 18.09 17.36
C LEU A 233 4.67 17.19 16.36
N ALA A 234 5.36 16.20 15.75
CA ALA A 234 4.70 15.24 14.87
C ALA A 234 3.68 14.37 15.62
N ALA A 235 3.95 14.01 16.87
CA ALA A 235 2.98 13.32 17.73
C ALA A 235 1.75 14.20 18.00
N ASP A 236 1.94 15.48 18.36
CA ASP A 236 0.85 16.44 18.55
C ASP A 236 -0.01 16.59 17.28
N MET A 237 0.63 16.67 16.10
CA MET A 237 -0.05 16.72 14.81
C MET A 237 -0.90 15.47 14.53
N TYR A 238 -0.37 14.29 14.84
CA TYR A 238 -1.06 13.01 14.65
C TYR A 238 -2.25 12.86 15.60
N GLU A 239 -2.06 13.15 16.89
CA GLU A 239 -3.13 13.08 17.89
C GLU A 239 -4.25 14.07 17.57
N TRP A 240 -3.89 15.31 17.22
CA TRP A 240 -4.87 16.31 16.80
C TRP A 240 -5.64 15.86 15.55
N ALA A 241 -4.96 15.32 14.53
CA ALA A 241 -5.60 14.84 13.32
C ALA A 241 -6.53 13.65 13.62
N SER A 242 -6.09 12.69 14.43
CA SER A 242 -6.89 11.53 14.83
C SER A 242 -8.16 11.94 15.59
N ALA A 243 -8.04 12.86 16.54
CA ALA A 243 -9.18 13.42 17.26
C ALA A 243 -10.15 14.17 16.33
N THR A 244 -9.62 15.03 15.47
CA THR A 244 -10.40 15.83 14.51
C THR A 244 -11.16 14.94 13.54
N LEU A 245 -10.50 13.94 12.94
CA LEU A 245 -11.11 13.00 12.02
C LEU A 245 -12.19 12.15 12.69
N THR A 246 -11.93 11.67 13.91
CA THR A 246 -12.90 10.91 14.71
C THR A 246 -14.15 11.75 15.02
N GLN A 247 -13.99 13.01 15.43
CA GLN A 247 -15.10 13.94 15.68
C GLN A 247 -15.92 14.22 14.41
N ASN A 248 -15.29 14.15 13.23
CA ASN A 248 -15.95 14.28 11.93
C ASN A 248 -16.45 12.93 11.37
N GLY A 249 -16.50 11.88 12.20
CA GLY A 249 -17.09 10.58 11.85
C GLY A 249 -16.22 9.69 10.96
N TRP A 250 -14.93 10.00 10.79
CA TRP A 250 -14.00 9.15 10.07
C TRP A 250 -13.52 7.99 10.93
N VAL A 251 -13.28 6.84 10.29
CA VAL A 251 -12.78 5.64 10.96
C VAL A 251 -11.32 5.45 10.60
N GLN A 252 -10.45 5.50 11.61
CA GLN A 252 -9.04 5.13 11.46
C GLN A 252 -8.94 3.62 11.41
N TYR A 253 -8.86 2.98 10.26
CA TYR A 253 -8.86 1.52 10.16
C TYR A 253 -7.46 0.89 10.29
N GLU A 254 -6.42 1.69 10.05
CA GLU A 254 -5.02 1.36 10.34
C GLU A 254 -4.22 2.63 10.67
N ILE A 255 -2.96 2.50 11.08
CA ILE A 255 -2.13 3.59 11.65
C ILE A 255 -2.14 4.89 10.83
N SER A 256 -2.06 4.81 9.50
CA SER A 256 -1.88 5.96 8.61
C SER A 256 -3.07 6.24 7.71
N ASN A 257 -4.20 5.53 7.85
CA ASN A 257 -5.32 5.63 6.91
C ASN A 257 -6.67 5.69 7.62
N TRP A 258 -7.50 6.59 7.10
CA TRP A 258 -8.87 6.83 7.53
C TRP A 258 -9.82 6.67 6.35
N ALA A 259 -10.99 6.13 6.63
CA ALA A 259 -12.05 5.98 5.65
C ALA A 259 -13.36 6.55 6.19
N ARG A 260 -14.20 7.10 5.30
CA ARG A 260 -15.59 7.39 5.65
C ARG A 260 -16.34 6.08 5.90
N PRO A 261 -17.22 6.02 6.90
CA PRO A 261 -18.08 4.87 7.11
C PRO A 261 -19.02 4.68 5.90
N PRO A 262 -19.48 3.45 5.63
CA PRO A 262 -20.47 3.21 4.59
C PRO A 262 -21.73 4.05 4.81
N THR A 263 -22.25 4.66 3.74
CA THR A 263 -23.43 5.55 3.81
C THR A 263 -24.76 4.78 3.80
N ALA A 264 -24.75 3.50 3.44
CA ALA A 264 -25.90 2.61 3.50
C ALA A 264 -25.49 1.17 3.84
N PRO A 265 -26.39 0.36 4.43
CA PRO A 265 -26.17 -1.06 4.62
C PRO A 265 -25.74 -1.74 3.31
N HIS A 266 -24.74 -2.61 3.36
CA HIS A 266 -24.17 -3.32 2.22
C HIS A 266 -23.44 -2.46 1.16
N SER A 267 -23.25 -1.15 1.39
CA SER A 267 -22.34 -0.37 0.56
C SER A 267 -20.88 -0.78 0.81
N PRO A 268 -20.02 -0.80 -0.22
CA PRO A 268 -18.61 -1.12 -0.05
C PRO A 268 -17.93 -0.13 0.89
N THR A 269 -16.97 -0.61 1.68
CA THR A 269 -16.15 0.25 2.52
C THR A 269 -15.28 1.17 1.66
N GLN A 270 -14.90 2.33 2.20
CA GLN A 270 -13.97 3.26 1.55
C GLN A 270 -12.51 2.99 1.93
N GLU A 271 -12.27 1.98 2.77
CA GLU A 271 -10.96 1.49 3.15
C GLU A 271 -10.23 0.94 1.91
N CYS A 272 -8.92 1.16 1.84
CA CYS A 272 -8.10 0.58 0.76
C CYS A 272 -8.05 -0.95 0.94
N ARG A 273 -8.80 -1.70 0.12
CA ARG A 273 -8.80 -3.17 0.18
C ARG A 273 -7.42 -3.74 -0.15
N HIS A 274 -6.66 -3.06 -1.01
CA HIS A 274 -5.30 -3.45 -1.34
C HIS A 274 -4.40 -3.38 -0.10
N ASN A 275 -4.40 -2.26 0.63
CA ASN A 275 -3.62 -2.10 1.87
C ASN A 275 -4.02 -3.15 2.92
N LEU A 276 -5.32 -3.42 3.07
CA LEU A 276 -5.81 -4.44 4.00
C LEU A 276 -5.28 -5.84 3.67
N GLN A 277 -5.01 -6.16 2.39
CA GLN A 277 -4.37 -7.43 2.03
C GLN A 277 -2.98 -7.55 2.67
N TYR A 278 -2.16 -6.49 2.59
CA TYR A 278 -0.84 -6.45 3.23
C TYR A 278 -0.94 -6.52 4.74
N TRP A 279 -1.81 -5.71 5.35
CA TRP A 279 -1.95 -5.64 6.80
C TRP A 279 -2.50 -6.92 7.42
N ARG A 280 -3.28 -7.70 6.68
CA ARG A 280 -3.71 -9.04 7.08
C ARG A 280 -2.67 -10.13 6.79
N ASN A 281 -1.49 -9.74 6.32
CA ASN A 281 -0.40 -10.61 5.89
C ASN A 281 -0.89 -11.67 4.89
N LEU A 282 -1.66 -11.26 3.88
CA LEU A 282 -2.25 -12.18 2.89
C LEU A 282 -1.49 -12.14 1.56
N PRO A 283 -1.60 -13.20 0.73
CA PRO A 283 -0.85 -13.27 -0.51
C PRO A 283 -1.18 -12.14 -1.51
N TYR A 284 -0.15 -11.60 -2.15
CA TYR A 284 -0.27 -10.62 -3.22
C TYR A 284 0.85 -10.80 -4.26
N LEU A 285 0.52 -10.52 -5.51
CA LEU A 285 1.43 -10.62 -6.64
C LEU A 285 1.93 -9.23 -7.02
N GLY A 286 3.24 -9.01 -6.92
CA GLY A 286 3.89 -7.79 -7.40
C GLY A 286 4.51 -7.99 -8.78
N PHE A 287 4.33 -7.00 -9.65
CA PHE A 287 4.84 -6.98 -11.02
C PHE A 287 5.48 -5.63 -11.35
N GLY A 288 6.46 -5.64 -12.26
CA GLY A 288 7.20 -4.45 -12.66
C GLY A 288 8.55 -4.31 -11.97
N ALA A 289 9.31 -3.29 -12.38
CA ALA A 289 10.64 -3.01 -11.88
C ALA A 289 10.60 -2.60 -10.40
N GLY A 290 11.39 -3.28 -9.56
CA GLY A 290 11.41 -3.07 -8.11
C GLY A 290 10.16 -3.51 -7.36
N ALA A 291 9.21 -4.18 -8.02
CA ALA A 291 8.04 -4.72 -7.34
C ALA A 291 8.42 -5.86 -6.39
N HIS A 292 7.74 -5.92 -5.26
CA HIS A 292 7.80 -7.02 -4.30
C HIS A 292 6.49 -7.81 -4.33
N GLY A 293 6.55 -9.11 -4.04
CA GLY A 293 5.37 -9.96 -3.89
C GLY A 293 5.53 -10.98 -2.77
N PHE A 294 4.40 -11.48 -2.28
CA PHE A 294 4.33 -12.59 -1.32
C PHE A 294 3.23 -13.55 -1.77
N ALA A 295 3.60 -14.69 -2.34
CA ALA A 295 2.65 -15.69 -2.80
C ALA A 295 3.32 -17.08 -2.87
N GLY A 296 2.52 -18.13 -2.85
CA GLY A 296 3.05 -19.51 -2.94
C GLY A 296 4.09 -19.85 -1.87
N GLY A 297 3.96 -19.29 -0.66
CA GLY A 297 4.91 -19.50 0.45
C GLY A 297 6.22 -18.73 0.35
N ALA A 298 6.42 -17.91 -0.68
CA ALA A 298 7.67 -17.19 -0.90
C ALA A 298 7.47 -15.69 -1.06
N ARG A 299 8.45 -14.93 -0.54
CA ARG A 299 8.65 -13.52 -0.87
C ARG A 299 9.59 -13.40 -2.05
N TYR A 300 9.33 -12.44 -2.92
CA TYR A 300 10.19 -12.16 -4.05
C TYR A 300 10.28 -10.68 -4.36
N SER A 301 11.35 -10.28 -5.04
CA SER A 301 11.52 -8.93 -5.57
C SER A 301 12.09 -8.96 -6.98
N ASN A 302 11.64 -7.99 -7.79
CA ASN A 302 12.08 -7.80 -9.15
C ASN A 302 13.26 -6.84 -9.25
N ALA A 303 14.00 -6.93 -10.37
CA ALA A 303 15.07 -5.98 -10.68
C ALA A 303 14.59 -4.52 -10.59
N LEU A 304 15.33 -3.67 -9.87
CA LEU A 304 14.96 -2.27 -9.59
C LEU A 304 14.88 -1.39 -10.85
N ALA A 305 15.90 -1.46 -11.71
CA ALA A 305 16.02 -0.55 -12.85
C ALA A 305 15.08 -0.93 -14.01
N PRO A 306 14.31 0.01 -14.60
CA PRO A 306 13.39 -0.26 -15.70
C PRO A 306 14.05 -0.94 -16.90
N GLN A 307 15.25 -0.51 -17.30
CA GLN A 307 16.02 -1.11 -18.40
C GLN A 307 16.39 -2.56 -18.09
N ALA A 308 16.79 -2.85 -16.85
CA ALA A 308 17.16 -4.20 -16.43
C ALA A 308 15.93 -5.12 -16.40
N PHE A 309 14.79 -4.61 -15.93
CA PHE A 309 13.50 -5.29 -15.98
C PHE A 309 13.09 -5.62 -17.42
N ILE A 310 13.06 -4.62 -18.31
CA ILE A 310 12.73 -4.79 -19.73
C ILE A 310 13.64 -5.85 -20.38
N LYS A 311 14.95 -5.76 -20.15
CA LYS A 311 15.93 -6.71 -20.70
C LYS A 311 15.65 -8.15 -20.25
N ARG A 312 15.33 -8.35 -18.97
CA ARG A 312 15.00 -9.68 -18.42
C ARG A 312 13.72 -10.23 -19.03
N MET A 313 12.72 -9.38 -19.24
CA MET A 313 11.42 -9.79 -19.78
C MET A 313 11.44 -10.08 -21.28
N ARG A 314 12.31 -9.43 -22.06
CA ARG A 314 12.39 -9.58 -23.53
C ARG A 314 12.62 -11.02 -23.99
N ALA A 315 13.38 -11.82 -23.23
CA ALA A 315 13.65 -13.22 -23.52
C ALA A 315 13.07 -14.19 -22.46
N ALA A 316 12.11 -13.71 -21.67
CA ALA A 316 11.57 -14.48 -20.56
C ALA A 316 10.82 -15.73 -21.03
N ARG A 317 11.15 -16.85 -20.38
CA ARG A 317 10.41 -18.11 -20.45
C ARG A 317 9.58 -18.27 -19.17
N PRO A 318 8.55 -19.14 -19.17
CA PRO A 318 7.85 -19.49 -17.94
C PRO A 318 8.82 -19.97 -16.86
N SER A 319 8.59 -19.51 -15.63
CA SER A 319 9.29 -19.89 -14.41
C SER A 319 8.29 -20.42 -13.39
N ALA A 320 8.79 -21.01 -12.30
CA ALA A 320 7.92 -21.47 -11.22
C ALA A 320 7.21 -20.29 -10.54
N PHE A 321 5.90 -20.42 -10.36
CA PHE A 321 5.09 -19.46 -9.60
C PHE A 321 5.67 -19.25 -8.18
N PRO A 322 5.62 -18.03 -7.61
CA PRO A 322 5.05 -16.80 -8.17
C PRO A 322 6.04 -15.93 -8.97
N ALA A 323 7.24 -16.43 -9.25
CA ALA A 323 8.32 -15.63 -9.80
C ALA A 323 8.29 -15.57 -11.33
N SER A 324 8.89 -14.51 -11.89
CA SER A 324 9.17 -14.34 -13.31
C SER A 324 10.69 -14.30 -13.56
N ALA A 325 11.11 -14.17 -14.82
CA ALA A 325 12.51 -13.88 -15.16
C ALA A 325 13.02 -12.51 -14.61
N ALA A 326 12.11 -11.62 -14.20
CA ALA A 326 12.46 -10.35 -13.57
C ALA A 326 12.92 -10.50 -12.11
N CYS A 327 12.57 -11.61 -11.46
CA CYS A 327 12.89 -11.89 -10.07
C CYS A 327 14.41 -11.97 -9.86
N VAL A 328 14.91 -11.20 -8.90
CA VAL A 328 16.33 -11.16 -8.51
C VAL A 328 16.58 -11.71 -7.11
N GLN A 329 15.54 -11.73 -6.27
CA GLN A 329 15.59 -12.32 -4.94
C GLN A 329 14.29 -13.09 -4.69
N ARG A 330 14.42 -14.31 -4.14
CA ARG A 330 13.31 -15.15 -3.70
C ARG A 330 13.68 -15.81 -2.39
N THR A 331 12.79 -15.77 -1.42
CA THR A 331 12.99 -16.32 -0.08
C THR A 331 11.74 -17.05 0.36
N GLU A 332 11.87 -18.34 0.69
CA GLU A 332 10.79 -19.11 1.30
C GLU A 332 10.50 -18.57 2.70
N VAL A 333 9.22 -18.43 3.03
CA VAL A 333 8.78 -17.93 4.32
C VAL A 333 8.47 -19.13 5.22
N SER A 334 9.22 -19.25 6.31
CA SER A 334 8.92 -20.27 7.31
C SER A 334 7.66 -19.92 8.09
N ALA A 335 6.98 -20.91 8.66
CA ALA A 335 5.80 -20.68 9.51
C ALA A 335 6.08 -19.73 10.69
N ALA A 336 7.28 -19.79 11.27
CA ALA A 336 7.69 -18.88 12.35
C ALA A 336 7.77 -17.42 11.87
N VAL A 337 8.39 -17.18 10.72
CA VAL A 337 8.48 -15.85 10.12
C VAL A 337 7.08 -15.35 9.74
N GLU A 338 6.23 -16.20 9.15
CA GLU A 338 4.86 -15.82 8.79
C GLU A 338 4.00 -15.46 10.02
N MET A 339 4.18 -16.16 11.14
CA MET A 339 3.53 -15.82 12.42
C MET A 339 3.97 -14.45 12.93
N SER A 340 5.28 -14.17 12.92
CA SER A 340 5.85 -12.87 13.27
C SER A 340 5.34 -11.76 12.35
N ASP A 341 5.28 -12.01 11.04
CA ASP A 341 4.75 -11.08 10.05
C ASP A 341 3.26 -10.80 10.27
N THR A 342 2.47 -11.82 10.61
CA THR A 342 1.05 -11.65 10.95
C THR A 342 0.87 -10.75 12.17
N MET A 343 1.74 -10.85 13.17
CA MET A 343 1.73 -9.93 14.31
C MET A 343 2.16 -8.52 13.90
N LEU A 344 3.31 -8.39 13.24
CA LEU A 344 3.86 -7.12 12.77
C LEU A 344 2.84 -6.32 11.94
N MET A 345 2.23 -6.98 10.95
CA MET A 345 1.30 -6.34 10.01
C MET A 345 -0.08 -6.15 10.63
N GLY A 346 -0.60 -7.16 11.33
CA GLY A 346 -1.96 -7.11 11.89
C GLY A 346 -2.08 -6.12 13.04
N MET A 347 -1.02 -5.86 13.80
CA MET A 347 -1.01 -4.85 14.86
C MET A 347 -1.10 -3.41 14.33
N ARG A 348 -0.90 -3.18 13.01
CA ARG A 348 -1.18 -1.89 12.35
C ARG A 348 -2.67 -1.60 12.23
N LEU A 349 -3.51 -2.65 12.25
CA LEU A 349 -4.96 -2.51 12.17
C LEU A 349 -5.49 -2.07 13.54
N THR A 350 -5.88 -0.81 13.64
CA THR A 350 -6.27 -0.13 14.90
C THR A 350 -7.58 -0.67 15.48
N HIS A 351 -8.51 -1.10 14.64
CA HIS A 351 -9.80 -1.69 15.06
C HIS A 351 -9.84 -3.22 14.91
N GLU A 352 -9.32 -3.75 13.80
CA GLU A 352 -9.31 -5.20 13.56
C GLU A 352 -8.23 -5.88 14.39
N GLY A 353 -7.00 -5.37 14.43
CA GLY A 353 -5.89 -6.04 15.12
C GLY A 353 -5.66 -7.49 14.69
N VAL A 354 -5.11 -8.30 15.59
CA VAL A 354 -4.88 -9.73 15.37
C VAL A 354 -5.91 -10.56 16.12
N SER A 355 -6.68 -11.36 15.40
CA SER A 355 -7.66 -12.32 15.96
C SER A 355 -6.98 -13.63 16.36
N ALA A 356 -7.15 -14.03 17.62
CA ALA A 356 -6.61 -15.30 18.15
C ALA A 356 -7.14 -16.51 17.37
N ARG A 357 -8.44 -16.50 17.05
CA ARG A 357 -9.11 -17.55 16.28
C ARG A 357 -8.57 -17.65 14.86
N ASN A 358 -8.38 -16.51 14.17
CA ASN A 358 -7.87 -16.51 12.80
C ASN A 358 -6.40 -16.96 12.77
N PHE A 359 -5.61 -16.53 13.76
CA PHE A 359 -4.23 -16.96 13.94
C PHE A 359 -4.15 -18.48 14.13
N GLU A 360 -4.93 -19.05 15.06
CA GLU A 360 -4.95 -20.48 15.30
C GLU A 360 -5.44 -21.28 14.08
N SER A 361 -6.48 -20.80 13.40
CA SER A 361 -6.96 -21.41 12.14
C SER A 361 -5.93 -21.35 11.01
N ARG A 362 -5.01 -20.38 11.02
CA ARG A 362 -3.97 -20.22 10.02
C ARG A 362 -2.75 -21.08 10.31
N PHE A 363 -2.31 -21.12 11.58
CA PHE A 363 -1.02 -21.70 11.96
C PHE A 363 -1.12 -23.02 12.76
N GLY A 364 -2.32 -23.43 13.18
CA GLY A 364 -2.53 -24.64 13.98
C GLY A 364 -1.97 -24.55 15.42
N THR A 365 -1.61 -23.34 15.87
CA THR A 365 -1.12 -23.05 17.23
C THR A 365 -1.78 -21.77 17.73
N SER A 366 -2.06 -21.68 19.02
CA SER A 366 -2.77 -20.52 19.57
C SER A 366 -1.88 -19.29 19.65
N LEU A 367 -2.48 -18.12 19.43
CA LEU A 367 -1.80 -16.82 19.57
C LEU A 367 -1.19 -16.64 20.97
N GLU A 368 -1.93 -17.11 21.99
CA GLU A 368 -1.52 -17.08 23.39
C GLU A 368 -0.26 -17.93 23.64
N ALA A 369 -0.17 -19.12 23.04
CA ALA A 369 1.00 -19.99 23.21
C ALA A 369 2.28 -19.39 22.59
N GLN A 370 2.15 -18.70 21.44
CA GLN A 370 3.29 -18.14 20.72
C GLN A 370 3.71 -16.76 21.26
N PHE A 371 2.74 -15.89 21.55
CA PHE A 371 2.98 -14.47 21.79
C PHE A 371 2.32 -13.93 23.07
N GLY A 372 1.62 -14.75 23.87
CA GLY A 372 0.87 -14.30 25.04
C GLY A 372 1.72 -13.58 26.10
N ALA A 373 2.96 -14.02 26.33
CA ALA A 373 3.88 -13.34 27.24
C ALA A 373 4.25 -11.93 26.77
N LYS A 374 4.55 -11.78 25.46
CA LYS A 374 4.87 -10.49 24.82
C LYS A 374 3.65 -9.56 24.85
N LEU A 375 2.47 -10.08 24.53
CA LEU A 375 1.20 -9.34 24.59
C LEU A 375 0.90 -8.82 25.99
N ARG A 376 1.04 -9.65 27.04
CA ARG A 376 0.86 -9.22 28.43
C ARG A 376 1.88 -8.16 28.87
N ALA A 377 3.14 -8.28 28.44
CA ALA A 377 4.16 -7.28 28.74
C ALA A 377 3.83 -5.92 28.10
N LEU A 378 3.38 -5.92 26.84
CA LEU A 378 2.92 -4.72 26.14
C LEU A 378 1.64 -4.14 26.75
N GLN A 379 0.71 -4.99 27.18
CA GLN A 379 -0.52 -4.58 27.87
C GLN A 379 -0.24 -3.95 29.23
N ALA A 380 0.71 -4.49 30.00
CA ALA A 380 1.15 -3.91 31.27
C ALA A 380 1.75 -2.50 31.09
N ARG A 381 2.28 -2.19 29.90
CA ARG A 381 2.77 -0.87 29.51
C ARG A 381 1.70 0.03 28.89
N GLY A 382 0.46 -0.45 28.76
CA GLY A 382 -0.65 0.29 28.14
C GLY A 382 -0.55 0.45 26.62
N LEU A 383 0.33 -0.30 25.94
CA LEU A 383 0.59 -0.16 24.49
C LEU A 383 -0.32 -1.06 23.64
N VAL A 384 -0.81 -2.16 24.21
CA VAL A 384 -1.66 -3.13 23.54
C VAL A 384 -2.84 -3.51 24.43
N ASP A 385 -4.03 -3.60 23.84
CA ASP A 385 -5.21 -4.22 24.41
C ASP A 385 -5.25 -5.70 23.98
N TRP A 386 -5.10 -6.62 24.94
CA TRP A 386 -5.18 -8.06 24.73
C TRP A 386 -6.33 -8.64 25.56
N THR A 387 -7.36 -9.16 24.89
CA THR A 387 -8.58 -9.67 25.53
C THR A 387 -8.62 -11.19 25.65
N GLY A 388 -7.56 -11.90 25.21
CA GLY A 388 -7.60 -13.35 25.00
C GLY A 388 -8.16 -13.75 23.63
N GLU A 389 -9.04 -12.92 23.05
CA GLU A 389 -9.62 -13.15 21.73
C GLU A 389 -8.96 -12.32 20.62
N ARG A 390 -8.51 -11.10 20.97
CA ARG A 390 -7.98 -10.14 20.00
C ARG A 390 -6.92 -9.26 20.62
N ALA A 391 -5.83 -9.03 19.87
CA ALA A 391 -4.77 -8.09 20.21
C ALA A 391 -4.91 -6.84 19.34
N ARG A 392 -4.93 -5.65 19.94
CA ARG A 392 -5.00 -4.35 19.24
C ARG A 392 -4.04 -3.37 19.86
N ILE A 393 -3.46 -2.51 19.03
CA ILE A 393 -2.67 -1.39 19.52
C ILE A 393 -3.58 -0.33 20.16
N THR A 394 -3.22 0.16 21.34
CA THR A 394 -3.96 1.24 22.02
C THR A 394 -3.70 2.58 21.30
N PRO A 395 -4.51 3.63 21.54
CA PRO A 395 -4.22 4.97 21.01
C PRO A 395 -2.80 5.45 21.33
N GLY A 396 -2.37 5.33 22.60
CA GLY A 396 -0.99 5.66 22.99
C GLY A 396 0.06 4.72 22.39
N GLY A 397 -0.28 3.45 22.19
CA GLY A 397 0.58 2.49 21.49
C GLY A 397 0.88 2.87 20.05
N ARG A 398 -0.03 3.57 19.35
CA ARG A 398 0.15 3.98 17.94
C ARG A 398 1.34 4.92 17.76
N LEU A 399 1.58 5.81 18.72
CA LEU A 399 2.75 6.70 18.72
C LEU A 399 4.07 5.93 18.86
N LEU A 400 4.02 4.74 19.46
CA LEU A 400 5.16 3.85 19.70
C LEU A 400 5.03 2.55 18.89
N ALA A 401 4.35 2.60 17.74
CA ALA A 401 3.98 1.40 16.99
C ALA A 401 5.19 0.55 16.60
N ASN A 402 6.28 1.17 16.14
CA ASN A 402 7.50 0.44 15.79
C ASN A 402 8.07 -0.35 16.98
N MET A 403 8.00 0.19 18.21
CA MET A 403 8.44 -0.51 19.41
C MET A 403 7.53 -1.71 19.72
N VAL A 404 6.22 -1.56 19.55
CA VAL A 404 5.26 -2.67 19.70
C VAL A 404 5.56 -3.77 18.69
N PHE A 405 5.85 -3.39 17.46
CA PHE A 405 6.07 -4.28 16.33
C PHE A 405 7.33 -5.13 16.46
N THR A 406 8.44 -4.53 16.89
CA THR A 406 9.72 -5.23 17.04
C THR A 406 9.68 -6.34 18.09
N GLU A 407 8.76 -6.29 19.06
CA GLU A 407 8.60 -7.36 20.04
C GLU A 407 8.20 -8.69 19.40
N PHE A 408 7.60 -8.70 18.20
CA PHE A 408 7.13 -9.93 17.56
C PHE A 408 8.09 -10.53 16.53
N ILE A 409 9.18 -9.82 16.21
CA ILE A 409 10.17 -10.21 15.20
C ILE A 409 11.25 -11.12 15.82
#